data_AF-X1RBY1-F1
#
_entry.id   AF-X1RBY1-F1
#
_cell.length_a   1.000
_cell.length_b   1.000
_cell.length_c   1.000
_cell.angle_alpha   90.00
_cell.angle_beta   90.00
_cell.angle_gamma   90.00
#
_symmetry.space_group_name_H-M   'P 1'
#
loop_
_entity.id
_entity.type
_entity.pdbx_description
1 polymer ?
#
loop_
_entity_poly.entity_id
_entity_poly.type
_entity_poly.pdbx_seq_one_letter_code
_entity_poly.pdbx_strand_id
1 'polypeptide(L)'
;ILGALKLEKQTLTLQIRNLKDYTFGSSICRKGVRAGAPEIAPNVFLTETWERFKGALRRGRVDEVFVRQVEKHYSNEYHKGNVQPDGWVTPYVLDDEIYTDFLKRGRTNGSPNVFNPARRTAQNN
;
A
#
# COMPACT_ATOMS: atom_id res chain seq x y z
N ILE A 1 26.51 -13.69 18.75
CA ILE A 1 26.21 -14.42 17.49
C ILE A 1 25.48 -13.46 16.56
N LEU A 2 25.92 -13.32 15.32
CA LEU A 2 25.20 -12.55 14.29
C LEU A 2 24.18 -13.47 13.62
N GLY A 3 22.96 -12.97 13.35
CA GLY A 3 21.88 -13.75 12.73
C GLY A 3 21.04 -14.60 13.70
N ALA A 4 21.37 -14.62 14.99
CA ALA A 4 20.50 -15.22 16.00
C ALA A 4 19.28 -14.32 16.28
N LEU A 5 18.13 -14.94 16.55
CA LEU A 5 16.96 -14.23 17.05
C LEU A 5 17.22 -13.76 18.49
N LYS A 6 16.80 -12.54 18.80
CA LYS A 6 16.80 -12.01 20.16
C LYS A 6 15.43 -11.44 20.49
N LEU A 7 15.09 -11.45 21.77
CA LEU A 7 13.90 -10.78 22.26
C LEU A 7 14.14 -9.26 22.27
N GLU A 8 13.46 -8.53 21.38
CA GLU A 8 13.54 -7.07 21.35
C GLU A 8 12.59 -6.41 22.34
N LYS A 9 11.32 -6.84 22.34
CA LYS A 9 10.25 -6.25 23.16
C LYS A 9 9.17 -7.27 23.46
N GLN A 10 8.43 -7.04 24.54
CA GLN A 10 7.22 -7.78 24.91
C GLN A 10 6.11 -6.79 25.27
N THR A 11 4.86 -7.22 25.08
CA THR A 11 3.67 -6.44 25.44
C THR A 11 2.55 -7.40 25.80
N LEU A 12 1.60 -6.94 26.62
CA LEU A 12 0.37 -7.66 26.90
C LEU A 12 -0.69 -7.44 25.81
N THR A 13 -0.58 -6.34 25.05
CA THR A 13 -1.56 -5.95 24.03
C THR A 13 -0.89 -5.70 22.69
N LEU A 14 -1.43 -6.34 21.66
CA LEU A 14 -1.03 -6.18 20.27
C LEU A 14 -2.29 -6.12 19.41
N GLN A 15 -2.43 -5.04 18.64
CA GLN A 15 -3.48 -4.92 17.64
C GLN A 15 -2.84 -4.77 16.27
N ILE A 16 -3.07 -5.72 15.37
CA ILE A 16 -2.58 -5.69 13.99
C ILE A 16 -3.75 -5.30 13.10
N ARG A 17 -3.64 -4.20 12.36
CA ARG A 17 -4.69 -3.73 11.43
C ARG A 17 -4.37 -4.09 9.98
N ASN A 18 -3.11 -3.94 9.59
CA ASN A 18 -2.62 -4.32 8.26
C ASN A 18 -1.10 -4.50 8.30
N LEU A 19 -0.49 -4.79 7.15
CA LEU A 19 0.95 -4.92 6.99
C LEU A 19 1.66 -3.62 7.39
N LYS A 20 2.44 -3.68 8.47
CA LYS A 20 3.17 -2.52 9.04
C LYS A 20 2.23 -1.40 9.51
N ASP A 21 1.00 -1.75 9.89
CA ASP A 21 0.11 -0.94 10.71
C ASP A 21 -0.36 -1.76 11.92
N TYR A 22 0.28 -1.50 13.06
CA TYR A 22 -0.02 -2.18 14.31
C TYR A 22 0.19 -1.26 15.51
N THR A 23 -0.51 -1.57 16.60
CA THR A 23 -0.29 -0.97 17.92
C THR A 23 0.32 -2.03 18.82
N PHE A 24 1.52 -1.75 19.35
CA PHE A 24 2.25 -2.61 20.26
C PHE A 24 2.30 -1.93 21.63
N GLY A 25 1.46 -2.38 22.56
CA GLY A 25 1.24 -1.67 23.83
C GLY A 25 0.68 -0.27 23.59
N SER A 26 1.43 0.77 23.98
CA SER A 26 1.11 2.17 23.70
C SER A 26 1.70 2.71 22.40
N SER A 27 2.55 1.94 21.71
CA SER A 27 3.30 2.40 20.54
C SER A 27 2.54 2.12 19.24
N ILE A 28 2.24 3.15 18.47
CA ILE A 28 1.63 3.03 17.15
C ILE A 28 2.73 2.97 16.08
N CYS A 29 2.77 1.88 15.32
CA CYS A 29 3.67 1.69 14.20
C CYS A 29 2.86 1.70 12.91
N ARG A 30 2.90 2.79 12.15
CA ARG A 30 2.24 2.92 10.85
C ARG A 30 3.25 3.33 9.78
N LYS A 31 3.57 2.42 8.86
CA LYS A 31 4.59 2.70 7.84
C LYS A 31 4.13 3.80 6.89
N GLY A 32 5.04 4.74 6.65
CA GLY A 32 4.87 5.78 5.65
C GLY A 32 3.97 6.93 6.10
N VAL A 33 3.44 6.89 7.32
CA VAL A 33 2.84 8.07 7.96
C VAL A 33 3.88 8.61 8.93
N ARG A 34 4.18 9.91 8.83
CA ARG A 34 5.12 10.56 9.74
C ARG A 34 4.54 10.57 11.15
N ALA A 35 5.37 10.35 12.16
CA ALA A 35 4.93 10.49 13.54
C ALA A 35 4.37 11.90 13.78
N GLY A 36 3.17 11.98 14.34
CA GLY A 36 2.47 13.25 14.58
C GLY A 36 1.79 13.88 13.36
N ALA A 37 1.77 13.23 12.19
CA ALA A 37 0.96 13.69 11.06
C ALA A 37 -0.53 13.67 11.45
N PRO A 38 -1.26 14.79 11.28
CA PRO A 38 -2.66 14.84 11.67
C PRO A 38 -3.49 13.98 10.72
N GLU A 39 -4.38 13.18 11.30
CA GLU A 39 -5.40 12.43 10.59
C GLU A 39 -6.60 13.35 10.40
N ILE A 40 -6.86 13.77 9.16
CA ILE A 40 -7.91 14.74 8.83
C ILE A 40 -9.26 14.07 8.54
N ALA A 41 -9.22 12.79 8.20
CA ALA A 41 -10.37 11.90 8.03
C ALA A 41 -9.91 10.45 8.24
N PRO A 42 -10.82 9.47 8.41
CA PRO A 42 -10.41 8.08 8.63
C PRO A 42 -9.44 7.57 7.56
N ASN A 43 -8.22 7.22 7.99
CA ASN A 43 -7.10 6.81 7.15
C ASN A 43 -6.60 7.85 6.14
N VAL A 44 -6.87 9.13 6.34
CA VAL A 44 -6.36 10.23 5.50
C VAL A 44 -5.48 11.13 6.35
N PHE A 45 -4.20 11.20 6.00
CA PHE A 45 -3.19 11.93 6.76
C PHE A 45 -2.67 13.12 5.96
N LEU A 46 -2.47 14.25 6.62
CA LEU A 46 -1.82 15.38 6.01
C LEU A 46 -0.30 15.20 6.03
N THR A 47 0.36 15.34 4.89
CA THR A 47 1.82 15.16 4.78
C THR A 47 2.47 16.19 3.88
N GLU A 48 3.73 16.50 4.15
CA GLU A 48 4.53 17.39 3.32
C GLU A 48 5.21 16.61 2.20
N THR A 49 5.01 17.08 0.96
CA THR A 49 5.72 16.60 -0.21
C THR A 49 6.71 17.66 -0.67
N TRP A 50 7.96 17.23 -0.84
CA TRP A 50 9.05 18.06 -1.31
C TRP A 50 9.17 17.95 -2.82
N GLU A 51 9.34 19.08 -3.50
CA GLU A 51 9.64 19.09 -4.92
C GLU A 51 10.97 18.35 -5.19
N ARG A 52 10.95 17.41 -6.13
CA ARG A 52 12.17 16.74 -6.58
C ARG A 52 13.01 17.70 -7.42
N PHE A 53 14.33 17.67 -7.26
CA PHE A 53 15.26 18.53 -8.00
C PHE A 53 15.05 18.50 -9.53
N LYS A 54 14.84 17.31 -10.12
CA LYS A 54 14.52 17.18 -11.55
C LYS A 54 13.29 17.98 -11.98
N GLY A 55 12.29 18.07 -11.11
CA GLY A 55 11.08 18.86 -11.33
C GLY A 55 11.35 20.36 -11.26
N ALA A 56 12.16 20.80 -10.30
CA ALA A 56 12.56 22.19 -10.15
C ALA A 56 13.42 22.65 -11.35
N LEU A 57 14.42 21.85 -11.74
CA LEU A 57 15.29 22.11 -12.88
C LEU A 57 14.52 22.25 -14.20
N ARG A 58 13.57 21.34 -14.48
CA ARG A 58 12.70 21.43 -15.67
C ARG A 58 11.85 22.70 -15.72
N ARG A 59 11.64 23.36 -14.59
CA ARG A 59 10.86 24.60 -14.45
C ARG A 59 11.74 25.85 -14.36
N GLY A 60 13.05 25.71 -14.58
CA GLY A 60 13.99 26.82 -14.51
C GLY A 60 14.25 27.34 -13.10
N ARG A 61 13.91 26.56 -12.07
CA ARG A 61 14.12 26.91 -10.66
C ARG A 61 15.23 26.06 -10.09
N VAL A 62 16.39 26.68 -9.85
CA VAL A 62 17.56 26.02 -9.26
C VAL A 62 17.82 26.48 -7.83
N ASP A 63 17.33 27.66 -7.45
CA ASP A 63 17.58 28.27 -6.14
C ASP A 63 16.38 28.18 -5.19
N GLU A 64 15.28 27.54 -5.62
CA GLU A 64 14.03 27.43 -4.86
C GLU A 64 13.51 25.98 -4.81
N VAL A 65 12.96 25.56 -3.68
CA VAL A 65 12.28 24.27 -3.50
C VAL A 65 10.90 24.48 -2.92
N PHE A 66 9.87 24.02 -3.63
CA PHE A 66 8.50 24.05 -3.11
C PHE A 66 8.23 22.86 -2.19
N VAL A 67 7.69 23.16 -1.01
CA VAL A 67 7.08 22.18 -0.10
C VAL A 67 5.57 22.38 -0.13
N ARG A 68 4.81 21.29 -0.25
CA ARG A 68 3.35 21.33 -0.33
C ARG A 68 2.74 20.36 0.66
N GLN A 69 1.62 20.76 1.25
CA GLN A 69 0.75 19.86 2.00
C GLN A 69 -0.04 19.01 1.00
N VAL A 70 -0.05 17.69 1.20
CA VAL A 70 -0.74 16.72 0.36
C VAL A 70 -1.48 15.73 1.26
N GLU A 71 -2.68 15.34 0.85
CA GLU A 71 -3.44 14.28 1.51
C GLU A 71 -2.88 12.91 1.13
N LYS A 72 -2.56 12.13 2.15
CA LYS A 72 -2.13 10.74 1.99
C LYS A 72 -3.27 9.83 2.40
N HIS A 73 -3.89 9.22 1.41
CA HIS A 73 -4.85 8.15 1.60
C HIS A 73 -4.14 6.84 1.92
N TYR A 74 -4.50 6.24 3.06
CA TYR A 74 -4.02 4.94 3.49
C TYR A 74 -5.18 3.94 3.36
N SER A 75 -5.02 2.89 2.55
CA SER A 75 -6.01 1.82 2.52
C SER A 75 -5.68 0.78 3.60
N ASN A 76 -6.67 0.44 4.39
CA ASN A 76 -6.60 -0.65 5.36
C ASN A 76 -7.11 -1.98 4.79
N GLU A 77 -7.56 -2.03 3.53
CA GLU A 77 -7.97 -3.27 2.87
C GLU A 77 -6.76 -4.16 2.55
N TYR A 78 -6.94 -5.47 2.70
CA TYR A 78 -5.88 -6.46 2.50
C TYR A 78 -6.09 -7.23 1.18
N HIS A 79 -5.37 -6.83 0.13
CA HIS A 79 -5.46 -7.45 -1.20
C HIS A 79 -4.25 -8.33 -1.54
N LYS A 80 -3.65 -9.01 -0.56
CA LYS A 80 -2.46 -9.87 -0.78
C LYS A 80 -2.76 -11.35 -0.62
N GLY A 81 -4.02 -11.70 -0.41
CA GLY A 81 -4.50 -13.04 -0.13
C GLY A 81 -5.73 -13.01 0.76
N ASN A 82 -6.26 -14.18 1.06
CA ASN A 82 -7.35 -14.33 2.02
C ASN A 82 -6.77 -14.51 3.41
N VAL A 83 -7.15 -13.62 4.32
CA VAL A 83 -6.81 -13.67 5.74
C VAL A 83 -7.77 -14.63 6.44
N GLN A 84 -7.23 -15.68 7.06
CA GLN A 84 -7.97 -16.69 7.81
C GLN A 84 -8.27 -16.18 9.24
N PRO A 85 -9.21 -16.80 9.98
CA PRO A 85 -9.58 -16.37 11.33
C PRO A 85 -8.43 -16.37 12.35
N ASP A 86 -7.40 -17.19 12.11
CA ASP A 86 -6.18 -17.28 12.92
C ASP A 86 -5.09 -16.26 12.49
N GLY A 87 -5.37 -15.45 11.47
CA GLY A 87 -4.46 -14.45 10.92
C GLY A 87 -3.51 -14.97 9.84
N TRP A 88 -3.54 -16.26 9.51
CA TRP A 88 -2.76 -16.79 8.38
C TRP A 88 -3.28 -16.25 7.06
N VAL A 89 -2.37 -16.08 6.09
CA VAL A 89 -2.70 -15.56 4.77
C VAL A 89 -2.52 -16.65 3.74
N THR A 90 -3.61 -17.02 3.08
CA THR A 90 -3.58 -17.87 1.89
C THR A 90 -3.45 -17.00 0.64
N PRO A 91 -2.43 -17.19 -0.21
CA PRO A 91 -2.25 -16.38 -1.40
C PRO A 91 -3.38 -16.59 -2.40
N TYR A 92 -3.66 -15.59 -3.23
CA TYR A 92 -4.54 -15.79 -4.38
C TYR A 92 -3.89 -16.77 -5.36
N VAL A 93 -4.72 -17.63 -5.95
CA VAL A 93 -4.31 -18.54 -7.03
C VAL A 93 -4.57 -17.84 -8.35
N LEU A 94 -3.57 -17.84 -9.23
CA LEU A 94 -3.74 -17.32 -10.58
C LEU A 94 -4.61 -18.29 -11.37
N ASP A 95 -5.67 -17.77 -11.97
CA ASP A 95 -6.49 -18.54 -12.91
C ASP A 95 -5.79 -18.57 -14.28
N ASP A 96 -5.35 -19.76 -14.70
CA ASP A 96 -4.63 -19.98 -15.95
C ASP A 96 -5.47 -19.61 -17.18
N GLU A 97 -6.79 -19.74 -17.13
CA GLU A 97 -7.67 -19.34 -18.24
C GLU A 97 -7.67 -17.82 -18.40
N ILE A 98 -7.80 -17.09 -17.29
CA ILE A 98 -7.72 -15.61 -17.28
C ILE A 98 -6.33 -15.15 -17.72
N TYR A 99 -5.28 -15.82 -17.25
CA TYR A 99 -3.91 -15.45 -17.57
C TYR A 99 -3.57 -15.69 -19.04
N THR A 100 -3.94 -16.84 -19.60
CA THR A 100 -3.71 -17.15 -21.01
C THR A 100 -4.52 -16.25 -21.94
N ASP A 101 -5.75 -15.90 -21.57
CA ASP A 101 -6.59 -14.93 -22.27
C ASP A 101 -5.98 -13.51 -22.25
N PHE A 102 -5.44 -13.07 -21.11
CA PHE A 102 -4.69 -11.82 -21.00
C PHE A 102 -3.46 -11.79 -21.93
N LEU A 103 -2.65 -12.87 -21.94
CA LEU A 103 -1.48 -12.97 -22.82
C LEU A 103 -1.85 -12.97 -24.31
N LYS A 104 -2.98 -13.60 -24.67
CA LYS A 104 -3.51 -13.61 -26.04
C LYS A 104 -3.98 -12.23 -26.48
N ARG A 105 -4.68 -11.49 -25.60
CA ARG A 105 -5.15 -10.11 -25.87
C ARG A 105 -4.04 -9.07 -25.91
N GLY A 106 -3.01 -9.23 -25.07
CA GLY A 106 -1.87 -8.30 -25.02
C GLY A 106 -0.96 -8.36 -26.25
N ARG A 107 -1.04 -9.42 -27.07
CA ARG A 107 -0.30 -9.54 -28.33
C ARG A 107 -0.96 -8.84 -29.51
N THR A 108 -2.26 -8.53 -29.44
CA THR A 108 -3.00 -8.09 -30.64
C THR A 108 -3.18 -6.59 -30.76
N ASN A 109 -2.96 -5.77 -29.72
CA ASN A 109 -3.06 -4.31 -29.86
C ASN A 109 -2.11 -3.54 -28.93
N GLY A 110 -1.35 -2.61 -29.50
CA GLY A 110 -0.47 -1.69 -28.78
C GLY A 110 -1.26 -0.69 -27.93
N SER A 111 -1.60 -1.08 -26.70
CA SER A 111 -1.71 -0.22 -25.51
C SER A 111 -2.15 -1.07 -24.31
N PRO A 112 -1.58 -0.88 -23.12
CA PRO A 112 -1.91 -1.72 -21.97
C PRO A 112 -3.27 -1.31 -21.39
N ASN A 113 -4.33 -2.03 -21.76
CA ASN A 113 -5.58 -1.97 -21.01
C ASN A 113 -5.37 -2.58 -19.62
N VAL A 114 -5.51 -1.75 -18.59
CA VAL A 114 -5.37 -2.14 -17.18
C VAL A 114 -6.50 -3.09 -16.80
N PHE A 115 -6.14 -4.27 -16.27
CA PHE A 115 -7.08 -5.27 -15.77
C PHE A 115 -7.91 -4.71 -14.61
N ASN A 116 -9.24 -4.67 -14.75
CA ASN A 116 -10.18 -4.32 -13.68
C ASN A 116 -11.03 -5.55 -13.30
N PRO A 117 -10.77 -6.20 -12.15
CA PRO A 117 -11.44 -7.44 -11.75
C PRO A 117 -12.93 -7.28 -11.38
N ALA A 118 -13.43 -6.05 -11.20
CA ALA A 118 -14.79 -5.80 -10.69
C ALA A 118 -15.92 -6.00 -11.72
N ARG A 119 -15.63 -6.32 -12.99
CA ARG A 119 -16.66 -6.36 -14.06
C ARG A 119 -17.32 -7.72 -14.32
N ARG A 120 -16.85 -8.83 -13.73
CA ARG A 120 -17.36 -10.17 -14.06
C ARG A 120 -18.38 -10.78 -13.09
N THR A 121 -18.57 -10.22 -11.90
CA THR A 121 -19.54 -10.75 -10.93
C THR A 121 -21.01 -10.42 -11.25
N ALA A 122 -21.29 -9.66 -12.31
CA ALA A 122 -22.65 -9.20 -12.65
C ALA A 122 -23.38 -10.03 -13.72
N GLN A 123 -22.86 -11.17 -14.18
CA GLN A 123 -23.47 -11.93 -15.29
C GLN A 123 -23.98 -13.33 -14.96
N ASN A 124 -23.94 -13.76 -13.69
CA ASN A 124 -24.54 -15.03 -13.28
C ASN A 124 -25.64 -14.77 -12.25
N ASN A 125 -26.81 -14.35 -12.73
CA ASN A 125 -28.11 -14.51 -12.08
C ASN A 125 -29.18 -14.63 -13.17
#